data_AF-A0A844B5V7-F1
#
_entry.id   AF-A0A844B5V7-F1
#
_cell.length_a   1.000
_cell.length_b   1.000
_cell.length_c   1.000
_cell.angle_alpha   90.00
_cell.angle_beta   90.00
_cell.angle_gamma   90.00
#
_symmetry.space_group_name_H-M   'P 1'
#
loop_
_entity.id
_entity.type
_entity.pdbx_description
1 polymer ?
#
loop_
_entity_poly.entity_id
_entity_poly.type
_entity_poly.pdbx_seq_one_letter_code
_entity_poly.pdbx_strand_id
1 'polypeptide(L)'
;MRESDICEIRNLPIFADMAESAFARLHRGAYVQTFPPQVDLFHEGEASDFLHVLTAGQVELFATWNRRETTMEIVTPVSSFLLAATIQDAPFLCSARTLEKSRVVLLPSENVRDVFDEDRAFARAVVRELAASYRGVVKSSKNIRLRSSIERLANYLLRYQDLAGGAESFALPLEKRKIASLLGMTPENLSRALRTLGEYGVQNDGQSITICDRGPLLRLAKPARLIDDPSS
;
A
#
# COMPACT_ATOMS: atom_id res chain seq x y z
N MET A 1 -9.69 -24.15 -0.96
CA MET A 1 -10.44 -22.88 -1.12
C MET A 1 -11.92 -23.20 -1.36
N ARG A 2 -12.88 -22.40 -0.87
CA ARG A 2 -14.31 -22.65 -1.13
C ARG A 2 -14.67 -22.15 -2.54
N GLU A 3 -15.73 -22.69 -3.16
CA GLU A 3 -16.20 -22.23 -4.47
C GLU A 3 -16.53 -20.74 -4.48
N SER A 4 -17.13 -20.23 -3.40
CA SER A 4 -17.42 -18.80 -3.23
C SER A 4 -16.17 -17.93 -3.29
N ASP A 5 -15.06 -18.39 -2.71
CA ASP A 5 -13.79 -17.66 -2.72
C ASP A 5 -13.21 -17.65 -4.14
N ILE A 6 -13.32 -18.76 -4.89
CA ILE A 6 -12.85 -18.87 -6.27
C ILE A 6 -13.57 -17.84 -7.16
N CYS A 7 -14.90 -17.74 -7.06
CA CYS A 7 -15.67 -16.77 -7.83
C CYS A 7 -15.32 -15.32 -7.49
N GLU A 8 -15.09 -15.02 -6.21
CA GLU A 8 -14.66 -13.69 -5.76
C GLU A 8 -13.28 -13.33 -6.33
N ILE A 9 -12.32 -14.25 -6.22
CA ILE A 9 -10.95 -14.06 -6.71
C ILE A 9 -10.94 -13.91 -8.23
N ARG A 10 -11.76 -14.67 -8.97
CA ARG A 10 -11.85 -14.58 -10.43
C ARG A 10 -12.18 -13.17 -10.93
N ASN A 11 -12.98 -12.43 -10.16
CA ASN A 11 -13.44 -11.10 -10.52
C ASN A 11 -12.42 -9.99 -10.20
N LEU A 12 -11.27 -10.31 -9.58
CA LEU A 12 -10.27 -9.30 -9.29
C LEU A 12 -9.61 -8.80 -10.59
N PRO A 13 -9.24 -7.51 -10.70
CA PRO A 13 -8.76 -6.93 -11.96
C PRO A 13 -7.56 -7.65 -12.59
N ILE A 14 -6.66 -8.19 -11.77
CA ILE A 14 -5.47 -8.92 -12.23
C ILE A 14 -5.81 -10.29 -12.86
N PHE A 15 -7.01 -10.84 -12.57
CA PHE A 15 -7.47 -12.14 -13.06
C PHE A 15 -8.67 -12.06 -14.01
N ALA A 16 -9.27 -10.88 -14.22
CA ALA A 16 -10.54 -10.75 -14.93
C ALA A 16 -10.49 -11.23 -16.40
N ASP A 17 -9.38 -10.96 -17.10
CA ASP A 17 -9.25 -11.21 -18.54
C ASP A 17 -8.54 -12.55 -18.89
N MET A 18 -8.04 -13.30 -17.90
CA MET A 18 -7.29 -14.54 -18.16
C MET A 18 -8.20 -15.69 -18.58
N ALA A 19 -7.68 -16.66 -19.33
CA ALA A 19 -8.47 -17.83 -19.73
C ALA A 19 -8.92 -18.67 -18.52
N GLU A 20 -10.09 -19.30 -18.59
CA GLU A 20 -10.62 -20.11 -17.48
C GLU A 20 -9.71 -21.29 -17.15
N SER A 21 -9.11 -21.92 -18.17
CA SER A 21 -8.12 -22.99 -18.00
C SER A 21 -6.85 -22.52 -17.30
N ALA A 22 -6.40 -21.29 -17.59
CA ALA A 22 -5.24 -20.68 -16.93
C ALA A 22 -5.57 -20.34 -15.47
N PHE A 23 -6.76 -19.78 -15.21
CA PHE A 23 -7.23 -19.51 -13.85
C PHE A 23 -7.35 -20.81 -13.03
N ALA A 24 -7.83 -21.90 -13.64
CA ALA A 24 -7.90 -23.22 -13.01
C ALA A 24 -6.53 -23.78 -12.60
N ARG A 25 -5.48 -23.52 -13.38
CA ARG A 25 -4.09 -23.85 -13.00
C ARG A 25 -3.59 -22.93 -11.88
N LEU A 26 -3.82 -21.62 -12.03
CA LEU A 26 -3.35 -20.59 -11.09
C LEU A 26 -3.77 -20.89 -9.65
N HIS A 27 -5.06 -21.16 -9.42
CA HIS A 27 -5.59 -21.33 -8.07
C HIS A 27 -5.43 -22.76 -7.50
N ARG A 28 -4.76 -23.67 -8.21
CA ARG A 28 -4.51 -25.02 -7.71
C ARG A 28 -3.56 -24.95 -6.52
N GLY A 29 -3.99 -25.43 -5.35
CA GLY A 29 -3.20 -25.29 -4.12
C GLY A 29 -3.23 -23.89 -3.51
N ALA A 30 -4.05 -22.98 -4.06
CA ALA A 30 -4.34 -21.71 -3.42
C ALA A 30 -5.25 -21.88 -2.20
N TYR A 31 -5.07 -21.00 -1.23
CA TYR A 31 -5.92 -20.94 -0.06
C TYR A 31 -6.14 -19.50 0.38
N VAL A 32 -7.24 -19.32 1.11
CA VAL A 32 -7.64 -18.03 1.66
C VAL A 32 -7.54 -18.13 3.15
N GLN A 33 -6.86 -17.17 3.75
CA GLN A 33 -6.68 -17.11 5.18
C GLN A 33 -7.09 -15.75 5.70
N THR A 34 -7.75 -15.78 6.87
CA THR A 34 -8.03 -14.58 7.63
C THR A 34 -7.07 -14.52 8.79
N PHE A 35 -6.31 -13.45 8.86
CA PHE A 35 -5.32 -13.19 9.89
C PHE A 35 -5.86 -12.15 10.87
N PRO A 36 -5.64 -12.32 12.20
CA PRO A 36 -5.93 -11.27 13.16
C PRO A 36 -4.99 -10.07 12.96
N PRO A 37 -5.26 -8.92 13.60
CA PRO A 37 -4.34 -7.79 13.60
C PRO A 37 -2.97 -8.16 14.17
N GLN A 38 -1.92 -7.47 13.71
CA GLN A 38 -0.53 -7.57 14.21
C GLN A 38 0.11 -8.95 14.02
N VAL A 39 -0.22 -9.63 12.92
CA VAL A 39 0.41 -10.88 12.52
C VAL A 39 1.38 -10.63 11.37
N ASP A 40 2.63 -11.04 11.55
CA ASP A 40 3.62 -11.08 10.48
C ASP A 40 3.26 -12.18 9.49
N LEU A 41 3.12 -11.82 8.22
CA LEU A 41 2.78 -12.73 7.12
C LEU A 41 4.02 -13.44 6.58
N PHE A 42 5.14 -12.73 6.53
CA PHE A 42 6.46 -13.20 6.11
C PHE A 42 7.52 -12.16 6.52
N HIS A 43 8.78 -12.55 6.41
CA HIS A 43 9.92 -11.70 6.76
C HIS A 43 10.80 -11.36 5.55
N GLU A 44 11.44 -10.20 5.62
CA GLU A 44 12.51 -9.79 4.71
C GLU A 44 13.59 -10.89 4.60
N GLY A 45 13.97 -11.25 3.38
CA GLY A 45 14.93 -12.31 3.08
C GLY A 45 14.34 -13.71 2.92
N GLU A 46 13.07 -13.94 3.27
CA GLU A 46 12.39 -15.21 2.99
C GLU A 46 12.10 -15.38 1.49
N ALA A 47 11.96 -16.63 1.05
CA ALA A 47 11.62 -16.96 -0.33
C ALA A 47 10.16 -16.60 -0.64
N SER A 48 9.88 -16.24 -1.90
CA SER A 48 8.52 -15.96 -2.36
C SER A 48 7.78 -17.24 -2.73
N ASP A 49 7.28 -17.97 -1.74
CA ASP A 49 6.50 -19.20 -1.98
C ASP A 49 5.07 -18.90 -2.46
N PHE A 50 4.52 -17.74 -2.07
CA PHE A 50 3.18 -17.30 -2.44
C PHE A 50 3.16 -15.85 -2.90
N LEU A 51 2.35 -15.59 -3.94
CA LEU A 51 1.80 -14.26 -4.22
C LEU A 51 0.63 -14.01 -3.26
N HIS A 52 0.63 -12.82 -2.66
CA HIS A 52 -0.38 -12.40 -1.71
C HIS A 52 -1.34 -11.41 -2.36
N VAL A 53 -2.64 -11.63 -2.19
CA VAL A 53 -3.69 -10.69 -2.62
C VAL A 53 -4.58 -10.33 -1.44
N LEU A 54 -4.57 -9.05 -1.06
CA LEU A 54 -5.38 -8.53 0.03
C LEU A 54 -6.80 -8.25 -0.46
N THR A 55 -7.80 -8.93 0.11
CA THR A 55 -9.23 -8.79 -0.27
C THR A 55 -10.04 -8.05 0.78
N ALA A 56 -9.60 -8.03 2.03
CA ALA A 56 -10.17 -7.22 3.10
C ALA A 56 -9.11 -6.92 4.15
N GLY A 57 -9.25 -5.81 4.88
CA GLY A 57 -8.34 -5.40 5.95
C GLY A 57 -7.23 -4.47 5.45
N GLN A 58 -6.09 -4.48 6.14
CA GLN A 58 -4.96 -3.61 5.82
C GLN A 58 -3.65 -4.30 6.21
N VAL A 59 -2.66 -4.22 5.31
CA VAL A 59 -1.32 -4.80 5.52
C VAL A 59 -0.28 -3.70 5.42
N GLU A 60 0.67 -3.72 6.35
CA GLU A 60 1.87 -2.90 6.27
C GLU A 60 3.01 -3.71 5.66
N LEU A 61 3.68 -3.13 4.66
CA LEU A 61 5.01 -3.55 4.25
C LEU A 61 6.04 -2.71 4.99
N PHE A 62 7.00 -3.35 5.65
CA PHE A 62 8.03 -2.66 6.44
C PHE A 62 9.40 -3.30 6.26
N ALA A 63 10.45 -2.49 6.36
CA ALA A 63 11.84 -2.94 6.24
C ALA A 63 12.63 -2.56 7.50
N THR A 64 13.64 -3.36 7.84
CA THR A 64 14.45 -3.13 9.04
C THR A 64 15.93 -3.02 8.70
N TRP A 65 16.59 -1.98 9.23
CA TRP A 65 18.05 -1.85 9.17
C TRP A 65 18.60 -1.28 10.46
N ASN A 66 19.63 -1.93 11.03
CA ASN A 66 20.29 -1.51 12.27
C ASN A 66 19.31 -1.20 13.43
N ARG A 67 18.37 -2.13 13.69
CA ARG A 67 17.30 -2.02 14.71
C ARG A 67 16.33 -0.84 14.49
N ARG A 68 16.36 -0.22 13.31
CA ARG A 68 15.38 0.78 12.89
C ARG A 68 14.45 0.18 11.86
N GLU A 69 13.17 0.39 12.08
CA GLU A 69 12.11 -0.03 11.19
C GLU A 69 11.56 1.18 10.45
N THR A 70 11.18 0.99 9.19
CA THR A 70 10.40 1.97 8.43
C THR A 70 9.29 1.29 7.65
N THR A 71 8.16 1.97 7.55
CA THR A 71 7.04 1.57 6.72
C THR A 71 7.39 1.89 5.27
N MET A 72 7.34 0.88 4.41
CA MET A 72 7.56 1.00 2.98
C MET A 72 6.25 1.36 2.26
N GLU A 73 5.17 0.69 2.65
CA GLU A 73 3.85 0.86 2.03
C GLU A 73 2.73 0.39 2.97
N ILE A 74 1.54 0.95 2.79
CA ILE A 74 0.30 0.47 3.40
C ILE A 74 -0.59 -0.06 2.28
N VAL A 75 -0.75 -1.38 2.25
CA VAL A 75 -1.55 -2.10 1.26
C VAL A 75 -3.02 -2.08 1.70
N THR A 76 -3.89 -1.69 0.78
CA THR A 76 -5.35 -1.65 0.99
C THR A 76 -6.07 -2.51 -0.04
N PRO A 77 -7.25 -3.06 0.26
CA PRO A 77 -7.96 -3.94 -0.65
C PRO A 77 -8.57 -3.16 -1.82
N VAL A 78 -8.68 -3.72 -3.03
CA VAL A 78 -8.10 -5.00 -3.48
C VAL A 78 -6.75 -4.73 -4.12
N SER A 79 -5.67 -5.30 -3.57
CA SER A 79 -4.32 -5.14 -4.12
C SER A 79 -3.51 -6.43 -4.03
N SER A 80 -2.72 -6.71 -5.06
CA SER A 80 -1.64 -7.70 -4.98
C SER A 80 -0.40 -7.05 -4.40
N PHE A 81 0.43 -7.80 -3.67
CA PHE A 81 1.70 -7.28 -3.17
C PHE A 81 2.82 -8.31 -3.30
N LEU A 82 4.04 -7.80 -3.45
CA LEU A 82 5.27 -8.57 -3.72
C LEU A 82 5.28 -9.36 -5.02
N LEU A 83 4.48 -8.94 -5.99
CA LEU A 83 4.45 -9.52 -7.33
C LEU A 83 5.84 -9.55 -8.00
N ALA A 84 6.68 -8.56 -7.74
CA ALA A 84 8.05 -8.53 -8.26
C ALA A 84 8.91 -9.70 -7.75
N ALA A 85 8.80 -10.04 -6.46
CA ALA A 85 9.53 -11.15 -5.86
C ALA A 85 9.03 -12.50 -6.41
N THR A 86 7.70 -12.64 -6.57
CA THR A 86 7.08 -13.82 -7.18
C THR A 86 7.58 -14.07 -8.61
N ILE A 87 7.55 -13.04 -9.46
CA ILE A 87 7.94 -13.17 -10.87
C ILE A 87 9.45 -13.36 -11.03
N GLN A 88 10.28 -12.70 -10.20
CA GLN A 88 11.73 -12.85 -10.26
C GLN A 88 12.27 -14.10 -9.56
N ASP A 89 11.42 -14.84 -8.84
CA ASP A 89 11.83 -15.91 -7.93
C ASP A 89 12.95 -15.45 -6.97
N ALA A 90 12.74 -14.27 -6.39
CA ALA A 90 13.71 -13.59 -5.56
C ALA A 90 13.21 -13.45 -4.11
N PRO A 91 14.13 -13.34 -3.13
CA PRO A 91 13.76 -13.10 -1.74
C PRO A 91 12.98 -11.80 -1.55
N PHE A 92 12.16 -11.74 -0.50
CA PHE A 92 11.43 -10.53 -0.15
C PHE A 92 12.37 -9.41 0.31
N LEU A 93 12.15 -8.20 -0.21
CA LEU A 93 12.91 -6.99 0.17
C LEU A 93 12.34 -6.26 1.39
N CYS A 94 11.23 -6.75 1.94
CA CYS A 94 10.59 -6.22 3.13
C CYS A 94 9.76 -7.33 3.79
N SER A 95 9.44 -7.15 5.07
CA SER A 95 8.47 -7.95 5.79
C SER A 95 7.06 -7.40 5.60
N ALA A 96 6.04 -8.18 5.94
CA ALA A 96 4.66 -7.69 6.00
C ALA A 96 3.95 -8.12 7.28
N ARG A 97 3.09 -7.23 7.79
CA ARG A 97 2.20 -7.55 8.91
C ARG A 97 0.79 -7.00 8.69
N THR A 98 -0.20 -7.67 9.26
CA THR A 98 -1.57 -7.14 9.29
C THR A 98 -1.69 -5.98 10.29
N LEU A 99 -2.41 -4.92 9.93
CA LEU A 99 -2.73 -3.82 10.83
C LEU A 99 -4.11 -3.99 11.48
N GLU A 100 -5.02 -4.65 10.77
CA GLU A 100 -6.34 -5.04 11.23
C GLU A 100 -6.68 -6.46 10.77
N LYS A 101 -7.85 -6.97 11.14
CA LYS A 101 -8.31 -8.29 10.68
C LYS A 101 -8.33 -8.30 9.16
N SER A 102 -7.49 -9.13 8.55
CA SER A 102 -7.22 -9.08 7.11
C SER A 102 -7.46 -10.42 6.46
N ARG A 103 -8.09 -10.41 5.28
CA ARG A 103 -8.33 -11.60 4.46
C ARG A 103 -7.41 -11.58 3.25
N VAL A 104 -6.54 -12.58 3.17
CA VAL A 104 -5.48 -12.66 2.17
C VAL A 104 -5.64 -13.96 1.40
N VAL A 105 -5.53 -13.85 0.08
CA VAL A 105 -5.46 -14.99 -0.85
C VAL A 105 -3.98 -15.28 -1.09
N LEU A 106 -3.61 -16.54 -0.96
CA LEU A 106 -2.25 -17.04 -1.12
C LEU A 106 -2.23 -17.93 -2.37
N LEU A 107 -1.58 -17.45 -3.42
CA LEU A 107 -1.43 -18.15 -4.70
C LEU A 107 -0.01 -18.71 -4.80
N PRO A 108 0.20 -20.00 -5.06
CA PRO A 108 1.55 -20.56 -5.20
C PRO A 108 2.34 -19.81 -6.27
N SER A 109 3.54 -19.34 -5.93
CA SER A 109 4.36 -18.53 -6.83
C SER A 109 4.75 -19.26 -8.10
N GLU A 110 4.97 -20.58 -8.02
CA GLU A 110 5.23 -21.44 -9.18
C GLU A 110 4.08 -21.37 -10.19
N ASN A 111 2.83 -21.57 -9.74
CA ASN A 111 1.66 -21.45 -10.61
C ASN A 111 1.53 -20.05 -11.23
N VAL A 112 1.86 -19.00 -10.47
CA VAL A 112 1.83 -17.62 -10.98
C VAL A 112 2.81 -17.46 -12.14
N ARG A 113 4.04 -17.98 -12.00
CA ARG A 113 5.07 -17.93 -13.04
C ARG A 113 4.69 -18.78 -14.26
N ASP A 114 4.24 -20.00 -14.06
CA ASP A 114 3.81 -20.89 -15.14
C ASP A 114 2.68 -20.26 -15.96
N VAL A 115 1.67 -19.70 -15.28
CA VAL A 115 0.54 -19.04 -15.95
C VAL A 115 0.95 -17.71 -16.59
N PHE A 116 1.92 -16.99 -16.02
CA PHE A 116 2.50 -15.79 -16.62
C PHE A 116 3.16 -16.08 -17.98
N ASP A 117 3.86 -17.22 -18.11
CA ASP A 117 4.53 -17.59 -19.36
C ASP A 117 3.55 -18.03 -20.47
N GLU A 118 2.36 -18.51 -20.10
CA GLU A 118 1.39 -19.10 -21.03
C GLU A 118 0.22 -18.17 -21.40
N ASP A 119 -0.32 -17.41 -20.44
CA ASP A 119 -1.52 -16.58 -20.62
C ASP A 119 -1.17 -15.11 -20.85
N ARG A 120 -1.36 -14.65 -22.11
CA ARG A 120 -1.04 -13.28 -22.52
C ARG A 120 -1.87 -12.21 -21.81
N ALA A 121 -3.09 -12.53 -21.38
CA ALA A 121 -3.92 -11.55 -20.68
C ALA A 121 -3.40 -11.36 -19.25
N PHE A 122 -3.11 -12.46 -18.56
CA PHE A 122 -2.49 -12.45 -17.25
C PHE A 122 -1.11 -11.79 -17.24
N ALA A 123 -0.24 -12.14 -18.20
CA ALA A 123 1.07 -11.51 -18.33
C ALA A 123 0.98 -9.98 -18.48
N ARG A 124 0.03 -9.49 -19.29
CA ARG A 124 -0.22 -8.05 -19.44
C ARG A 124 -0.75 -7.42 -18.15
N ALA A 125 -1.62 -8.11 -17.42
CA ALA A 125 -2.13 -7.63 -16.14
C ALA A 125 -1.00 -7.50 -15.09
N VAL A 126 -0.15 -8.53 -14.99
CA VAL A 126 1.05 -8.53 -14.12
C VAL A 126 2.00 -7.39 -14.49
N VAL A 127 2.30 -7.19 -15.78
CA VAL A 127 3.17 -6.10 -16.23
C VAL A 127 2.56 -4.73 -15.90
N ARG A 128 1.25 -4.56 -16.05
CA ARG A 128 0.56 -3.30 -15.68
C ARG A 128 0.66 -3.03 -14.19
N GLU A 129 0.44 -4.04 -13.36
CA GLU A 129 0.56 -3.94 -11.89
C GLU A 129 1.99 -3.56 -11.50
N LEU A 130 3.00 -4.27 -12.01
CA LEU A 130 4.42 -3.98 -11.75
C LEU A 130 4.81 -2.56 -12.21
N ALA A 131 4.30 -2.12 -13.36
CA ALA A 131 4.53 -0.76 -13.85
C ALA A 131 3.88 0.28 -12.92
N ALA A 132 2.65 0.03 -12.43
CA ALA A 132 1.99 0.91 -11.48
C ALA A 132 2.76 0.99 -10.15
N SER A 133 3.20 -0.16 -9.60
CA SER A 133 4.02 -0.21 -8.39
C SER A 133 5.35 0.54 -8.57
N TYR A 134 6.04 0.35 -9.70
CA TYR A 134 7.27 1.08 -10.02
C TYR A 134 7.04 2.61 -10.04
N ARG A 135 5.96 3.08 -10.69
CA ARG A 135 5.59 4.50 -10.67
C ARG A 135 5.33 5.00 -9.25
N GLY A 136 4.67 4.20 -8.42
CA GLY A 136 4.44 4.46 -6.99
C GLY A 136 5.76 4.66 -6.24
N VAL A 137 6.72 3.74 -6.40
CA VAL A 137 8.06 3.84 -5.79
C VAL A 137 8.79 5.12 -6.22
N VAL A 138 8.73 5.48 -7.50
CA VAL A 138 9.32 6.73 -8.00
C VAL A 138 8.67 7.96 -7.36
N LYS A 139 7.34 8.01 -7.26
CA LYS A 139 6.60 9.11 -6.60
C LYS A 139 6.97 9.21 -5.11
N SER A 140 6.99 8.09 -4.39
CA SER A 140 7.40 8.04 -2.99
C SER A 140 8.85 8.50 -2.79
N SER A 141 9.77 8.07 -3.66
CA SER A 141 11.17 8.51 -3.64
C SER A 141 11.30 10.02 -3.86
N LYS A 142 10.56 10.59 -4.83
CA LYS A 142 10.51 12.04 -5.05
C LYS A 142 9.96 12.77 -3.83
N ASN A 143 8.87 12.27 -3.24
CA ASN A 143 8.27 12.84 -2.04
C ASN A 143 9.30 12.90 -0.89
N ILE A 144 10.04 11.83 -0.64
CA ILE A 144 11.06 11.76 0.42
C ILE A 144 12.25 12.67 0.12
N ARG A 145 12.74 12.70 -1.12
CA ARG A 145 13.99 13.37 -1.50
C ARG A 145 13.85 14.88 -1.76
N LEU A 146 12.70 15.32 -2.26
CA LEU A 146 12.51 16.70 -2.74
C LEU A 146 11.73 17.58 -1.76
N ARG A 147 10.95 17.00 -0.85
CA ARG A 147 10.12 17.73 0.11
C ARG A 147 10.68 17.63 1.52
N SER A 148 10.60 18.74 2.24
CA SER A 148 10.79 18.76 3.68
C SER A 148 9.73 17.90 4.40
N SER A 149 10.00 17.51 5.64
CA SER A 149 9.08 16.67 6.41
C SER A 149 7.72 17.34 6.66
N ILE A 150 7.69 18.68 6.81
CA ILE A 150 6.44 19.43 6.96
C ILE A 150 5.64 19.49 5.65
N GLU A 151 6.31 19.66 4.49
CA GLU A 151 5.67 19.60 3.18
C GLU A 151 5.08 18.21 2.90
N ARG A 152 5.79 17.13 3.25
CA ARG A 152 5.28 15.76 3.12
C ARG A 152 4.01 15.55 3.95
N LEU A 153 4.01 15.99 5.20
CA LEU A 153 2.84 15.90 6.08
C LEU A 153 1.68 16.75 5.54
N ALA A 154 1.93 17.98 5.09
CA ALA A 154 0.90 18.84 4.53
C ALA A 154 0.22 18.21 3.30
N ASN A 155 1.00 17.65 2.36
CA ASN A 155 0.45 16.93 1.21
C ASN A 155 -0.31 15.66 1.62
N TYR A 156 0.18 14.94 2.63
CA TYR A 156 -0.51 13.76 3.16
C TYR A 156 -1.90 14.13 3.72
N LEU A 157 -2.00 15.20 4.52
CA LEU A 157 -3.27 15.67 5.08
C LEU A 157 -4.23 16.16 3.99
N LEU A 158 -3.75 16.94 3.01
CA LEU A 158 -4.56 17.40 1.88
C LEU A 158 -5.13 16.23 1.08
N ARG A 159 -4.32 15.21 0.80
CA ARG A 159 -4.79 13.99 0.11
C ARG A 159 -5.90 13.28 0.87
N TYR A 160 -5.77 13.17 2.19
CA TYR A 160 -6.80 12.53 3.01
C TYR A 160 -8.07 13.37 3.14
N GLN A 161 -7.95 14.69 3.12
CA GLN A 161 -9.10 15.58 3.01
C GLN A 161 -9.85 15.35 1.70
N ASP A 162 -9.14 15.21 0.58
CA ASP A 162 -9.73 14.94 -0.73
C ASP A 162 -10.45 13.58 -0.77
N LEU A 163 -9.85 12.56 -0.17
CA LEU A 163 -10.49 11.24 -0.01
C LEU A 163 -11.74 11.28 0.89
N ALA A 164 -11.78 12.20 1.86
CA ALA A 164 -12.94 12.48 2.70
C ALA A 164 -13.98 13.39 2.02
N GLY A 165 -13.91 13.57 0.70
CA GLY A 165 -14.85 14.40 -0.06
C GLY A 165 -14.68 15.90 0.16
N GLY A 166 -13.51 16.33 0.63
CA GLY A 166 -13.22 17.74 0.92
C GLY A 166 -13.77 18.23 2.27
N ALA A 167 -14.20 17.32 3.15
CA ALA A 167 -14.69 17.68 4.48
C ALA A 167 -13.66 18.50 5.26
N GLU A 168 -14.11 19.49 6.04
CA GLU A 168 -13.22 20.27 6.88
C GLU A 168 -12.56 19.39 7.96
N SER A 169 -13.32 18.46 8.54
CA SER A 169 -12.84 17.53 9.55
C SER A 169 -12.88 16.09 9.03
N PHE A 170 -11.80 15.35 9.24
CA PHE A 170 -11.66 13.96 8.82
C PHE A 170 -10.74 13.18 9.76
N ALA A 171 -11.01 11.88 9.90
CA ALA A 171 -10.17 10.98 10.67
C ALA A 171 -9.04 10.42 9.80
N LEU A 172 -7.83 10.35 10.36
CA LEU A 172 -6.73 9.64 9.70
C LEU A 172 -6.90 8.13 9.90
N PRO A 173 -6.79 7.30 8.86
CA PRO A 173 -7.03 5.86 8.98
C PRO A 173 -5.89 5.12 9.71
N LEU A 174 -4.74 5.77 9.88
CA LEU A 174 -3.55 5.20 10.48
C LEU A 174 -3.20 5.92 11.76
N GLU A 175 -2.60 5.19 12.71
CA GLU A 175 -2.01 5.79 13.89
C GLU A 175 -0.88 6.76 13.50
N LYS A 176 -0.72 7.83 14.28
CA LYS A 176 0.30 8.86 14.03
C LYS A 176 1.70 8.27 13.93
N ARG A 177 2.05 7.27 14.74
CA ARG A 177 3.35 6.58 14.66
C ARG A 177 3.56 5.92 13.29
N LYS A 178 2.52 5.29 12.73
CA LYS A 178 2.58 4.65 11.41
C LYS A 178 2.68 5.68 10.29
N ILE A 179 1.96 6.80 10.42
CA ILE A 179 2.06 7.93 9.49
C ILE A 179 3.47 8.52 9.51
N ALA A 180 4.05 8.72 10.69
CA ALA A 180 5.42 9.19 10.82
C ALA A 180 6.39 8.26 10.08
N SER A 181 6.28 6.96 10.34
CA SER A 181 7.08 5.91 9.69
C SER A 181 6.95 5.96 8.16
N LEU A 182 5.72 5.99 7.64
CA LEU A 182 5.43 6.07 6.19
C LEU A 182 5.99 7.36 5.55
N LEU A 183 5.97 8.47 6.27
CA LEU A 183 6.48 9.76 5.78
C LEU A 183 7.99 9.96 6.02
N GLY A 184 8.70 8.93 6.49
CA GLY A 184 10.13 9.02 6.81
C GLY A 184 10.41 10.06 7.91
N MET A 185 9.58 10.07 8.95
CA MET A 185 9.65 10.96 10.10
C MET A 185 9.70 10.16 11.39
N THR A 186 10.34 10.70 12.42
CA THR A 186 10.15 10.17 13.78
C THR A 186 8.80 10.63 14.35
N PRO A 187 8.19 9.90 15.30
CA PRO A 187 6.94 10.33 15.94
C PRO A 187 7.01 11.73 16.57
N GLU A 188 8.17 12.09 17.13
CA GLU A 188 8.42 13.41 17.71
C GLU A 188 8.49 14.48 16.62
N ASN A 189 9.11 14.17 15.47
CA ASN A 189 9.15 15.08 14.33
C ASN A 189 7.75 15.30 13.75
N LEU A 190 6.93 14.24 13.65
CA LEU A 190 5.54 14.36 13.21
C LEU A 190 4.73 15.25 14.15
N SER A 191 4.86 15.03 15.45
CA SER A 191 4.14 15.81 16.47
C SER A 191 4.52 17.29 16.42
N ARG A 192 5.80 17.60 16.23
CA ARG A 192 6.27 18.99 16.02
C ARG A 192 5.71 19.57 14.72
N ALA A 193 5.76 18.82 13.62
CA ALA A 193 5.23 19.29 12.34
C ALA A 193 3.73 19.57 12.41
N LEU A 194 2.92 18.70 13.05
CA LEU A 194 1.49 18.93 13.27
C LEU A 194 1.24 20.23 14.04
N ARG A 195 2.04 20.53 15.07
CA ARG A 195 1.95 21.79 15.82
C ARG A 195 2.25 22.99 14.93
N THR A 196 3.31 22.93 14.13
CA THR A 196 3.66 24.00 13.18
C THR A 196 2.58 24.19 12.12
N LEU A 197 1.94 23.11 11.65
CA LEU A 197 0.81 23.20 10.71
C LEU A 197 -0.41 23.93 11.30
N GLY A 198 -0.49 24.11 12.62
CA GLY A 198 -1.46 24.99 13.27
C GLY A 198 -1.43 26.43 12.76
N GLU A 199 -0.25 26.95 12.44
CA GLU A 199 -0.08 28.29 11.83
C GLU A 199 -0.65 28.37 10.41
N TYR A 200 -0.91 27.21 9.78
CA TYR A 200 -1.44 27.08 8.43
C TYR A 200 -2.89 26.59 8.41
N GLY A 201 -3.60 26.69 9.54
CA GLY A 201 -5.03 26.35 9.64
C GLY A 201 -5.32 24.87 9.92
N VAL A 202 -4.32 24.08 10.31
CA VAL A 202 -4.51 22.67 10.69
C VAL A 202 -4.72 22.53 12.19
N GLN A 203 -5.89 22.05 12.59
CA GLN A 203 -6.16 21.65 13.96
C GLN A 203 -6.04 20.13 14.08
N ASN A 204 -5.37 19.67 15.14
CA ASN A 204 -5.13 18.25 15.38
C ASN A 204 -5.71 17.86 16.75
N ASP A 205 -6.71 16.98 16.73
CA ASP A 205 -7.33 16.39 17.92
C ASP A 205 -7.28 14.86 17.84
N GLY A 206 -6.34 14.27 18.57
CA GLY A 206 -6.09 12.83 18.49
C GLY A 206 -5.84 12.37 17.05
N GLN A 207 -6.76 11.56 16.52
CA GLN A 207 -6.70 11.02 15.15
C GLN A 207 -7.52 11.86 14.15
N SER A 208 -8.31 12.81 14.64
CA SER A 208 -9.07 13.76 13.83
C SER A 208 -8.18 14.95 13.43
N ILE A 209 -8.33 15.38 12.19
CA ILE A 209 -7.69 16.56 11.62
C ILE A 209 -8.79 17.48 11.10
N THR A 210 -8.70 18.76 11.41
CA THR A 210 -9.57 19.80 10.86
C THR A 210 -8.76 20.82 10.08
N ILE A 211 -9.16 21.12 8.84
CA ILE A 211 -8.56 22.10 7.94
C ILE A 211 -9.66 23.05 7.46
N CYS A 212 -9.81 24.18 8.14
CA CYS A 212 -10.84 25.18 7.81
C CYS A 212 -10.47 26.02 6.58
N ASP A 213 -9.19 26.41 6.44
CA ASP A 213 -8.69 27.13 5.27
C ASP A 213 -7.55 26.34 4.61
N ARG A 214 -7.83 25.81 3.42
CA ARG A 214 -6.85 25.04 2.64
C ARG A 214 -5.78 25.92 2.00
N GLY A 215 -6.02 27.22 1.84
CA GLY A 215 -5.14 28.13 1.10
C GLY A 215 -3.71 28.20 1.65
N PRO A 216 -3.51 28.53 2.94
CA PRO A 216 -2.19 28.52 3.58
C PRO A 216 -1.50 27.17 3.47
N LEU A 217 -2.23 26.08 3.72
CA LEU A 217 -1.68 24.72 3.67
C LEU A 217 -1.26 24.33 2.25
N LEU A 218 -2.02 24.70 1.21
CA LEU A 218 -1.66 24.47 -0.19
C LEU A 218 -0.40 25.23 -0.60
N ARG A 219 -0.24 26.49 -0.16
CA ARG A 219 0.98 27.29 -0.42
C ARG A 219 2.22 26.66 0.21
N LEU A 220 2.08 26.09 1.40
CA LEU A 220 3.14 25.34 2.06
C LEU A 220 3.43 24.02 1.34
N ALA A 221 2.38 23.21 1.11
CA ALA A 221 2.48 21.86 0.57
C ALA A 221 3.05 21.80 -0.85
N LYS A 222 2.71 22.79 -1.70
CA LYS A 222 3.06 22.83 -3.13
C LYS A 222 2.78 21.47 -3.81
N PRO A 223 1.51 21.04 -3.89
CA PRO A 223 1.16 19.79 -4.56
C PRO A 223 1.71 19.76 -5.98
N ALA A 224 2.27 18.64 -6.38
CA ALA A 224 2.90 18.43 -7.66
C ALA A 224 2.31 17.16 -8.29
N ARG A 225 1.72 17.31 -9.48
CA ARG A 225 1.06 16.21 -10.19
C ARG A 225 1.94 14.95 -10.27
N LEU A 226 3.21 15.09 -10.64
CA LEU A 226 4.15 13.97 -10.77
C LEU A 226 4.66 13.38 -9.43
N ILE A 227 4.02 13.72 -8.31
CA ILE A 227 4.26 13.16 -6.98
C ILE A 227 2.91 12.72 -6.37
N ASP A 228 1.89 13.58 -6.42
CA ASP A 228 0.65 13.39 -5.65
C ASP A 228 -0.51 12.78 -6.45
N ASP A 229 -0.53 12.92 -7.78
CA ASP A 229 -1.59 12.37 -8.64
C ASP A 229 -1.40 10.86 -8.78
N PRO A 230 -2.31 10.01 -8.29
CA PRO A 230 -2.17 8.55 -8.41
C PRO A 230 -2.13 8.07 -9.87
N SER A 231 -2.83 8.77 -10.77
CA SER A 231 -2.97 8.38 -12.18
C SER A 231 -1.77 8.75 -13.05
N SER A 232 -0.93 9.68 -12.59
CA SER A 232 0.13 10.26 -13.43
C SER A 232 1.20 9.28 -13.80
#